data_AF-A0A947HQF7-F1
#
_entry.id   AF-A0A947HQF7-F1
#
_cell.length_a   1.000
_cell.length_b   1.000
_cell.length_c   1.000
_cell.angle_alpha   90.00
_cell.angle_beta   90.00
_cell.angle_gamma   90.00
#
_symmetry.space_group_name_H-M   'P 1'
#
loop_
_entity.id
_entity.type
_entity.pdbx_description
1 polymer ?
#
loop_
_entity_poly.entity_id
_entity_poly.type
_entity_poly.pdbx_seq_one_letter_code
_entity_poly.pdbx_strand_id
1 'polypeptide(L)'
;YLTCAWTECQVYGGLSKEQAATNAAVQRTRGQMLFSGEERIVDSVYHACSGGHTEHNENVWTGAPNPVLRGHLDAPDDVKAPWPAGTAPNDEQLFAFLSTSPKRYYPGSSPKTSQVFRWTESIPRAKLDEMVNAKARIGSVIELKVLTRGVSGRAKSLSIVGQGGKTQVDGELTIRRLFGNLRSSMFVIEETPTAWRFVGGGYGHGVGMSQYGAMGMAEMGKNAVQILGHYYLGARVEKLY
;
A
#
# COMPACT_ATOMS: atom_id res chain seq x y z
N TYR A 1 -10.95 -7.39 -20.41
CA TYR A 1 -10.04 -6.40 -19.81
C TYR A 1 -9.04 -5.97 -20.86
N LEU A 2 -9.09 -4.71 -21.32
CA LEU A 2 -8.03 -4.10 -22.12
C LEU A 2 -6.96 -3.61 -21.14
N THR A 3 -5.76 -4.19 -21.20
CA THR A 3 -4.64 -3.81 -20.33
C THR A 3 -3.79 -2.75 -21.02
N CYS A 4 -3.35 -1.75 -20.26
CA CYS A 4 -2.45 -0.68 -20.66
C CYS A 4 -1.06 -0.88 -20.03
N ALA A 5 0.01 -0.44 -20.70
CA ALA A 5 1.39 -0.71 -20.28
C ALA A 5 1.93 0.16 -19.11
N TRP A 6 1.09 1.03 -18.54
CA TRP A 6 1.45 1.97 -17.48
C TRP A 6 0.93 1.52 -16.11
N THR A 7 1.27 2.28 -15.06
CA THR A 7 0.87 2.00 -13.66
C THR A 7 -0.64 1.94 -13.43
N GLU A 8 -1.44 2.35 -14.41
CA GLU A 8 -2.90 2.28 -14.39
C GLU A 8 -3.44 0.86 -14.66
N CYS A 9 -2.67 -0.01 -15.31
CA CYS A 9 -3.04 -1.42 -15.51
C CYS A 9 -1.90 -2.37 -15.11
N GLN A 10 -0.87 -2.52 -15.95
CA GLN A 10 0.27 -3.39 -15.65
C GLN A 10 1.51 -2.90 -16.40
N VAL A 11 2.61 -2.71 -15.68
CA VAL A 11 3.86 -2.25 -16.28
C VAL A 11 4.43 -3.35 -17.19
N TYR A 12 4.49 -3.09 -18.51
CA TYR A 12 5.16 -3.96 -19.47
C TYR A 12 6.32 -3.22 -20.13
N GLY A 13 7.55 -3.64 -19.81
CA GLY A 13 8.78 -3.01 -20.32
C GLY A 13 9.20 -3.41 -21.73
N GLY A 14 8.39 -4.22 -22.43
CA GLY A 14 8.69 -4.76 -23.76
C GLY A 14 9.52 -6.05 -23.75
N LEU A 15 9.62 -6.70 -24.92
CA LEU A 15 10.34 -7.97 -25.12
C LEU A 15 11.81 -7.91 -24.65
N SER A 16 12.46 -6.75 -24.76
CA SER A 16 13.86 -6.57 -24.37
C SER A 16 14.11 -6.64 -22.86
N LYS A 17 13.05 -6.69 -22.03
CA LYS A 17 13.10 -6.84 -20.58
C LYS A 17 12.74 -8.23 -20.09
N GLU A 18 12.39 -9.15 -21.00
CA GLU A 18 12.06 -10.53 -20.64
C GLU A 18 13.29 -11.29 -20.13
N GLN A 19 13.04 -12.25 -19.24
CA GLN A 19 14.08 -13.13 -18.70
C GLN A 19 13.60 -14.59 -18.84
N ALA A 20 14.53 -15.50 -19.11
CA ALA A 20 14.20 -16.92 -19.26
C ALA A 20 13.44 -17.48 -18.04
N ALA A 21 13.81 -17.07 -16.83
CA ALA A 21 13.15 -17.48 -15.59
C ALA A 21 11.69 -17.00 -15.50
N THR A 22 11.41 -15.74 -15.86
CA THR A 22 10.04 -15.20 -15.86
C THR A 22 9.20 -15.83 -16.96
N ASN A 23 9.79 -16.08 -18.14
CA ASN A 23 9.12 -16.73 -19.25
C ASN A 23 8.73 -18.18 -18.88
N ALA A 24 9.63 -18.92 -18.24
CA ALA A 24 9.32 -20.25 -17.71
C ALA A 24 8.22 -20.21 -16.64
N ALA A 25 8.19 -19.19 -15.77
CA ALA A 25 7.11 -19.03 -14.80
C ALA A 25 5.75 -18.83 -15.49
N VAL A 26 5.68 -17.95 -16.49
CA VAL A 26 4.46 -17.72 -17.29
C VAL A 26 4.00 -19.00 -17.98
N GLN A 27 4.92 -19.76 -18.58
CA GLN A 27 4.56 -21.02 -19.25
C GLN A 27 4.06 -22.08 -18.27
N ARG A 28 4.65 -22.18 -17.07
CA ARG A 28 4.19 -23.10 -16.02
C ARG A 28 2.79 -22.76 -15.49
N THR A 29 2.42 -21.49 -15.50
CA THR A 29 1.10 -21.00 -15.07
C THR A 29 0.17 -20.71 -16.25
N ARG A 30 0.47 -21.23 -17.44
CA ARG A 30 -0.34 -21.01 -18.64
C ARG A 30 -1.78 -21.49 -18.38
N GLY A 31 -2.74 -20.62 -18.72
CA GLY A 31 -4.17 -20.87 -18.55
C GLY A 31 -4.65 -20.84 -17.11
N GLN A 32 -3.80 -20.54 -16.12
CA GLN A 32 -4.22 -20.39 -14.73
C GLN A 32 -4.77 -19.00 -14.46
N MET A 33 -5.94 -18.93 -13.83
CA MET A 33 -6.59 -17.70 -13.42
C MET A 33 -7.12 -17.82 -12.00
N LEU A 34 -7.34 -16.67 -11.37
CA LEU A 34 -7.81 -16.59 -9.99
C LEU A 34 -9.31 -16.30 -9.96
N PHE A 35 -10.08 -17.16 -9.29
CA PHE A 35 -11.53 -17.10 -9.20
C PHE A 35 -12.01 -16.96 -7.75
N SER A 36 -13.12 -16.26 -7.57
CA SER A 36 -13.87 -16.16 -6.32
C SER A 36 -15.30 -16.62 -6.55
N GLY A 37 -15.78 -17.59 -5.76
CA GLY A 37 -17.06 -18.26 -6.05
C GLY A 37 -17.03 -18.96 -7.42
N GLU A 38 -18.16 -19.42 -7.93
CA GLU A 38 -18.19 -20.35 -9.08
C GLU A 38 -17.64 -19.75 -10.38
N GLU A 39 -17.82 -18.47 -10.67
CA GLU A 39 -17.46 -17.92 -12.00
C GLU A 39 -16.80 -16.52 -11.99
N ARG A 40 -16.59 -15.89 -10.83
CA ARG A 40 -16.09 -14.51 -10.81
C ARG A 40 -14.57 -14.48 -10.83
N ILE A 41 -13.99 -13.95 -11.92
CA ILE A 41 -12.55 -13.64 -11.98
C ILE A 41 -12.23 -12.56 -10.92
N VAL A 42 -11.17 -12.80 -10.16
CA VAL A 42 -10.67 -11.86 -9.15
C VAL A 42 -9.99 -10.68 -9.82
N ASP A 43 -10.29 -9.48 -9.34
CA ASP A 43 -9.51 -8.29 -9.65
C ASP A 43 -8.16 -8.37 -8.91
N SER A 44 -7.15 -8.92 -9.57
CA SER A 44 -5.86 -9.27 -8.99
C SER A 44 -4.90 -8.06 -8.90
N VAL A 45 -5.37 -6.98 -8.30
CA VAL A 45 -4.57 -5.78 -8.05
C VAL A 45 -3.39 -6.09 -7.13
N TYR A 46 -2.25 -5.46 -7.42
CA TYR A 46 -1.01 -5.67 -6.68
C TYR A 46 -0.22 -4.37 -6.55
N HIS A 47 0.64 -4.32 -5.54
CA HIS A 47 1.47 -3.16 -5.24
C HIS A 47 2.87 -3.59 -4.80
N ALA A 48 3.84 -2.66 -4.75
CA ALA A 48 5.22 -3.00 -4.47
C ALA A 48 5.44 -3.52 -3.04
N CYS A 49 4.96 -2.78 -2.04
CA CYS A 49 5.20 -3.09 -0.63
C CYS A 49 4.00 -2.71 0.24
N SER A 50 3.46 -3.66 0.99
CA SER A 50 2.35 -3.41 1.93
C SER A 50 2.75 -2.50 3.09
N GLY A 51 4.02 -2.55 3.50
CA GLY A 51 4.44 -1.99 4.79
C GLY A 51 4.08 -2.91 5.97
N GLY A 52 3.73 -4.16 5.71
CA GLY A 52 3.39 -5.17 6.71
C GLY A 52 1.90 -5.31 6.99
N HIS A 53 1.04 -4.54 6.31
CA HIS A 53 -0.42 -4.69 6.40
C HIS A 53 -1.06 -4.29 5.06
N THR A 54 -1.95 -5.11 4.53
CA THR A 54 -2.71 -4.81 3.30
C THR A 54 -3.98 -4.01 3.62
N GLU A 55 -4.62 -3.41 2.63
CA GLU A 55 -5.76 -2.50 2.81
C GLU A 55 -7.04 -3.04 2.17
N HIS A 56 -8.19 -2.61 2.68
CA HIS A 56 -9.49 -2.84 2.03
C HIS A 56 -9.60 -2.02 0.73
N ASN A 57 -10.22 -2.58 -0.31
CA ASN A 57 -10.32 -1.89 -1.60
C ASN A 57 -11.09 -0.56 -1.51
N GLU A 58 -12.18 -0.50 -0.72
CA GLU A 58 -13.02 0.68 -0.53
C GLU A 58 -12.34 1.81 0.26
N ASN A 59 -11.22 1.52 0.94
CA ASN A 59 -10.44 2.53 1.62
C ASN A 59 -9.47 3.27 0.68
N VAL A 60 -9.24 2.72 -0.53
CA VAL A 60 -8.31 3.26 -1.52
C VAL A 60 -9.04 3.80 -2.74
N TRP A 61 -10.02 3.06 -3.24
CA TRP A 61 -10.77 3.40 -4.44
C TRP A 61 -12.26 3.56 -4.13
N THR A 62 -12.95 4.35 -4.95
CA THR A 62 -14.40 4.45 -4.90
C THR A 62 -15.01 3.15 -5.44
N GLY A 63 -15.78 2.45 -4.60
CA GLY A 63 -16.43 1.23 -5.02
C GLY A 63 -17.00 0.45 -3.82
N ALA A 64 -17.76 -0.59 -4.14
CA ALA A 64 -18.30 -1.48 -3.12
C ALA A 64 -17.17 -2.29 -2.46
N PRO A 65 -17.30 -2.62 -1.16
CA PRO A 65 -16.42 -3.56 -0.49
C PRO A 65 -16.32 -4.89 -1.27
N ASN A 66 -15.12 -5.31 -1.67
CA ASN A 66 -14.88 -6.58 -2.36
C ASN A 66 -14.43 -7.64 -1.34
N PRO A 67 -15.18 -8.75 -1.15
CA PRO A 67 -14.86 -9.77 -0.14
C PRO A 67 -13.49 -10.43 -0.32
N VAL A 68 -12.91 -10.39 -1.53
CA VAL A 68 -11.60 -10.97 -1.83
C VAL A 68 -10.46 -10.00 -1.51
N LEU A 69 -10.70 -8.69 -1.56
CA LEU A 69 -9.69 -7.65 -1.39
C LEU A 69 -9.78 -7.04 0.01
N ARG A 70 -9.39 -7.83 1.01
CA ARG A 70 -9.46 -7.43 2.42
C ARG A 70 -8.09 -7.24 3.03
N GLY A 71 -7.90 -6.08 3.65
CA GLY A 71 -6.71 -5.75 4.41
C GLY A 71 -6.54 -6.64 5.63
N HIS A 72 -5.33 -7.17 5.79
CA HIS A 72 -4.91 -8.01 6.89
C HIS A 72 -3.39 -7.88 7.10
N LEU A 73 -2.88 -8.45 8.18
CA LEU A 73 -1.46 -8.43 8.49
C LEU A 73 -0.67 -9.21 7.44
N ASP A 74 0.35 -8.59 6.85
CA ASP A 74 1.21 -9.23 5.84
C ASP A 74 2.39 -9.96 6.52
N ALA A 75 2.05 -10.97 7.33
CA ALA A 75 2.98 -11.71 8.15
C ALA A 75 2.50 -13.16 8.38
N PRO A 76 3.39 -14.06 8.84
CA PRO A 76 3.01 -15.39 9.30
C PRO A 76 1.94 -15.38 10.39
N ASP A 77 1.13 -16.45 10.44
CA ASP A 77 -0.01 -16.60 11.37
C ASP A 77 0.38 -16.55 12.85
N ASP A 78 1.65 -16.86 13.19
CA ASP A 78 2.16 -16.79 14.56
C ASP A 78 2.46 -15.35 15.04
N VAL A 79 2.32 -14.37 14.15
CA VAL A 79 2.56 -12.96 14.46
C VAL A 79 1.27 -12.31 14.97
N LYS A 80 1.33 -11.78 16.20
CA LYS A 80 0.21 -11.04 16.79
C LYS A 80 -0.11 -9.78 15.99
N ALA A 81 -1.39 -9.57 15.68
CA ALA A 81 -1.86 -8.36 15.03
C ALA A 81 -1.57 -7.10 15.89
N PRO A 82 -1.13 -5.98 15.27
CA PRO A 82 -0.78 -4.76 16.00
C PRO A 82 -2.02 -4.00 16.52
N TRP A 83 -3.21 -4.29 15.98
CA TRP A 83 -4.52 -3.78 16.40
C TRP A 83 -5.62 -4.78 16.00
N PRO A 84 -6.86 -4.66 16.52
CA PRO A 84 -7.95 -5.57 16.18
C PRO A 84 -8.25 -5.64 14.67
N ALA A 85 -8.57 -6.84 14.18
CA ALA A 85 -8.88 -7.07 12.77
C ALA A 85 -10.08 -6.23 12.33
N GLY A 86 -10.01 -5.65 11.12
CA GLY A 86 -11.08 -4.82 10.55
C GLY A 86 -11.17 -3.41 11.15
N THR A 87 -10.30 -3.04 12.08
CA THR A 87 -10.25 -1.68 12.66
C THR A 87 -9.07 -0.87 12.13
N ALA A 88 -9.21 0.45 12.11
CA ALA A 88 -8.11 1.36 11.80
C ALA A 88 -7.31 1.68 13.07
N PRO A 89 -5.96 1.72 13.02
CA PRO A 89 -5.15 2.13 14.16
C PRO A 89 -5.26 3.61 14.44
N ASN A 90 -5.04 4.00 15.70
CA ASN A 90 -4.70 5.38 16.03
C ASN A 90 -3.22 5.69 15.72
N ASP A 91 -2.81 6.94 15.88
CA ASP A 91 -1.45 7.38 15.55
C ASP A 91 -0.38 6.73 16.43
N GLU A 92 -0.67 6.46 17.70
CA GLU A 92 0.25 5.80 18.62
C GLU A 92 0.50 4.34 18.21
N GLN A 93 -0.56 3.59 17.94
CA GLN A 93 -0.50 2.21 17.47
C GLN A 93 0.24 2.12 16.13
N LEU A 94 -0.05 3.02 15.20
CA LEU A 94 0.62 3.05 13.91
C LEU A 94 2.10 3.43 14.06
N PHE A 95 2.43 4.42 14.88
CA PHE A 95 3.82 4.80 15.13
C PHE A 95 4.62 3.65 15.74
N ALA A 96 4.05 2.93 16.71
CA ALA A 96 4.68 1.73 17.28
C ALA A 96 4.91 0.64 16.22
N PHE A 97 3.93 0.42 15.34
CA PHE A 97 4.05 -0.54 14.23
C PHE A 97 5.10 -0.12 13.18
N LEU A 98 5.24 1.18 12.92
CA LEU A 98 6.23 1.72 12.00
C LEU A 98 7.64 1.77 12.59
N SER A 99 7.75 1.91 13.92
CA SER A 99 9.02 1.95 14.65
C SER A 99 9.59 0.57 14.94
N THR A 100 8.81 -0.49 14.72
CA THR A 100 9.24 -1.87 14.98
C THR A 100 9.54 -2.65 13.70
N SER A 101 10.31 -3.73 13.86
CA SER A 101 10.60 -4.68 12.79
C SER A 101 10.06 -6.08 13.10
N PRO A 102 8.73 -6.30 13.16
CA PRO A 102 8.16 -7.62 13.43
C PRO A 102 8.49 -8.62 12.31
N LYS A 103 8.49 -9.93 12.66
CA LYS A 103 8.47 -11.05 11.71
C LYS A 103 7.34 -10.82 10.69
N ARG A 104 7.61 -11.06 9.42
CA ARG A 104 6.78 -10.59 8.31
C ARG A 104 7.07 -11.31 7.02
N TYR A 105 6.13 -11.25 6.08
CA TYR A 105 6.38 -11.58 4.69
C TYR A 105 7.03 -10.37 4.01
N TYR A 106 8.33 -10.20 4.23
CA TYR A 106 9.13 -9.19 3.54
C TYR A 106 10.59 -9.63 3.48
N PRO A 107 11.22 -9.68 2.29
CA PRO A 107 12.61 -10.05 2.16
C PRO A 107 13.48 -8.96 2.79
N GLY A 108 14.04 -9.26 3.96
CA GLY A 108 15.05 -8.43 4.62
C GLY A 108 16.42 -8.47 3.91
N SER A 109 16.50 -9.20 2.80
CA SER A 109 17.73 -9.58 2.09
C SER A 109 18.27 -8.50 1.12
N SER A 110 17.55 -7.40 0.84
CA SER A 110 18.02 -6.34 -0.05
C SER A 110 17.94 -4.92 0.54
N PRO A 111 19.00 -4.09 0.43
CA PRO A 111 18.94 -2.68 0.82
C PRO A 111 17.86 -1.87 0.09
N LYS A 112 17.51 -2.25 -1.15
CA LYS A 112 16.44 -1.57 -1.91
C LYS A 112 15.05 -1.94 -1.39
N THR A 113 14.88 -3.17 -0.88
CA THR A 113 13.62 -3.59 -0.28
C THR A 113 13.47 -2.90 1.09
N SER A 114 14.50 -2.84 1.93
CA SER A 114 14.36 -2.22 3.26
C SER A 114 13.91 -0.74 3.23
N GLN A 115 14.39 0.05 2.25
CA GLN A 115 14.09 1.48 2.10
C GLN A 115 12.63 1.83 1.82
N VAL A 116 11.84 0.89 1.30
CA VAL A 116 10.42 1.14 0.99
C VAL A 116 9.49 0.51 2.03
N PHE A 117 10.00 -0.42 2.84
CA PHE A 117 9.23 -1.06 3.89
C PHE A 117 8.97 -0.12 5.08
N ARG A 118 10.01 0.61 5.48
CA ARG A 118 9.95 1.74 6.40
C ARG A 118 10.69 2.91 5.77
N TRP A 119 10.13 4.10 5.88
CA TRP A 119 10.73 5.30 5.32
C TRP A 119 10.37 6.50 6.18
N THR A 120 11.25 7.48 6.16
CA THR A 120 11.00 8.80 6.73
C THR A 120 11.19 9.83 5.63
N GLU A 121 10.25 10.75 5.50
CA GLU A 121 10.32 11.89 4.60
C GLU A 121 10.15 13.17 5.41
N SER A 122 10.88 14.24 5.10
CA SER A 122 10.72 15.53 5.78
C SER A 122 10.48 16.62 4.77
N ILE A 123 9.33 17.30 4.88
CA ILE A 123 8.95 18.39 3.99
C ILE A 123 9.16 19.70 4.74
N PRO A 124 10.09 20.58 4.30
CA PRO A 124 10.27 21.89 4.90
C PRO A 124 8.96 22.67 4.94
N ARG A 125 8.72 23.45 6.01
CA ARG A 125 7.46 24.19 6.19
C ARG A 125 7.11 25.05 4.97
N ALA A 126 8.06 25.83 4.47
CA ALA A 126 7.87 26.65 3.27
C ALA A 126 7.50 25.82 2.02
N LYS A 127 8.07 24.62 1.88
CA LYS A 127 7.74 23.74 0.75
C LYS A 127 6.35 23.15 0.87
N LEU A 128 5.92 22.80 2.08
CA LEU A 128 4.56 22.36 2.32
C LEU A 128 3.55 23.48 2.01
N ASP A 129 3.87 24.71 2.42
CA ASP A 129 3.05 25.88 2.11
C ASP A 129 2.85 26.01 0.59
N GLU A 130 3.92 25.93 -0.21
CA GLU A 130 3.81 25.94 -1.68
C GLU A 130 2.90 24.81 -2.21
N MET A 131 3.11 23.57 -1.75
CA MET A 131 2.37 22.39 -2.21
C MET A 131 0.86 22.51 -1.93
N VAL A 132 0.48 23.01 -0.75
CA VAL A 132 -0.92 23.14 -0.35
C VAL A 132 -1.56 24.37 -0.99
N ASN A 133 -0.85 25.51 -1.04
CA ASN A 133 -1.38 26.75 -1.61
C ASN A 133 -1.59 26.69 -3.12
N ALA A 134 -0.87 25.80 -3.83
CA ALA A 134 -1.16 25.49 -5.22
C ALA A 134 -2.60 24.99 -5.44
N LYS A 135 -3.27 24.49 -4.40
CA LYS A 135 -4.65 23.99 -4.45
C LYS A 135 -5.64 24.79 -3.61
N ALA A 136 -5.25 25.25 -2.42
CA ALA A 136 -6.21 25.73 -1.42
C ALA A 136 -5.96 27.14 -0.87
N ARG A 137 -4.92 27.87 -1.33
CA ARG A 137 -4.61 29.27 -0.92
C ARG A 137 -4.86 29.59 0.57
N ILE A 138 -4.45 28.71 1.48
CA ILE A 138 -4.67 28.82 2.94
C ILE A 138 -3.55 29.54 3.70
N GLY A 139 -2.51 30.03 3.03
CA GLY A 139 -1.32 30.63 3.67
C GLY A 139 -0.43 29.59 4.33
N SER A 140 0.35 29.99 5.34
CA SER A 140 1.26 29.07 6.02
C SER A 140 0.50 28.03 6.85
N VAL A 141 0.89 26.76 6.71
CA VAL A 141 0.27 25.64 7.42
C VAL A 141 0.62 25.70 8.90
N ILE A 142 -0.41 25.70 9.74
CA ILE A 142 -0.33 25.72 11.21
C ILE A 142 -0.78 24.40 11.83
N GLU A 143 -1.62 23.62 11.14
CA GLU A 143 -2.04 22.30 11.59
C GLU A 143 -2.15 21.36 10.38
N LEU A 144 -1.61 20.15 10.55
CA LEU A 144 -1.73 19.06 9.59
C LEU A 144 -2.09 17.78 10.33
N LYS A 145 -3.33 17.30 10.15
CA LYS A 145 -3.88 16.20 10.94
C LYS A 145 -4.53 15.14 10.06
N VAL A 146 -4.25 13.86 10.36
CA VAL A 146 -4.99 12.74 9.79
C VAL A 146 -6.37 12.67 10.45
N LEU A 147 -7.42 12.74 9.64
CA LEU A 147 -8.80 12.67 10.14
C LEU A 147 -9.29 11.23 10.21
N THR A 148 -9.06 10.44 9.16
CA THR A 148 -9.46 9.03 9.11
C THR A 148 -8.39 8.16 8.46
N ARG A 149 -8.35 6.90 8.89
CA ARG A 149 -7.42 5.88 8.41
C ARG A 149 -8.18 4.64 7.93
N GLY A 150 -7.59 3.89 7.03
CA GLY A 150 -8.01 2.53 6.69
C GLY A 150 -7.43 1.49 7.65
N VAL A 151 -7.75 0.21 7.44
CA VAL A 151 -7.36 -0.86 8.37
C VAL A 151 -5.86 -1.11 8.37
N SER A 152 -5.15 -0.69 7.31
CA SER A 152 -3.70 -0.77 7.25
C SER A 152 -3.01 0.43 7.91
N GLY A 153 -3.76 1.41 8.43
CA GLY A 153 -3.23 2.69 8.91
C GLY A 153 -2.95 3.72 7.82
N ARG A 154 -3.29 3.42 6.55
CA ARG A 154 -3.23 4.39 5.45
C ARG A 154 -4.17 5.56 5.70
N ALA A 155 -3.68 6.78 5.60
CA ALA A 155 -4.49 7.98 5.68
C ALA A 155 -5.50 8.00 4.52
N LYS A 156 -6.78 8.14 4.86
CA LYS A 156 -7.90 8.28 3.92
C LYS A 156 -8.31 9.74 3.75
N SER A 157 -8.19 10.52 4.83
CA SER A 157 -8.52 11.94 4.81
C SER A 157 -7.61 12.74 5.74
N LEU A 158 -7.26 13.96 5.31
CA LEU A 158 -6.42 14.90 6.04
C LEU A 158 -7.11 16.25 6.20
N SER A 159 -6.97 16.86 7.36
CA SER A 159 -7.27 18.27 7.61
C SER A 159 -5.97 19.06 7.54
N ILE A 160 -5.98 20.14 6.77
CA ILE A 160 -4.87 21.09 6.68
C ILE A 160 -5.40 22.48 7.01
N VAL A 161 -4.93 23.05 8.11
CA VAL A 161 -5.28 24.40 8.54
C VAL A 161 -4.08 25.29 8.30
N GLY A 162 -4.30 26.41 7.62
CA GLY A 162 -3.34 27.48 7.46
C GLY A 162 -3.85 28.78 8.06
N GLN A 163 -3.00 29.80 8.09
CA GLN A 163 -3.33 31.12 8.66
C GLN A 163 -4.57 31.78 8.04
N GLY A 164 -4.85 31.50 6.76
CA GLY A 164 -5.95 32.11 6.01
C GLY A 164 -7.16 31.22 5.79
N GLY A 165 -7.15 29.96 6.27
CA GLY A 165 -8.26 29.05 6.04
C GLY A 165 -7.94 27.58 6.29
N LYS A 166 -8.87 26.71 5.91
CA LYS A 166 -8.78 25.26 6.09
C LYS A 166 -9.16 24.55 4.80
N THR A 167 -8.46 23.45 4.51
CA THR A 167 -8.82 22.51 3.44
C THR A 167 -8.81 21.09 3.96
N GLN A 168 -9.56 20.22 3.30
CA GLN A 168 -9.52 18.78 3.49
C GLN A 168 -9.03 18.11 2.21
N VAL A 169 -8.32 16.99 2.37
CA VAL A 169 -7.78 16.21 1.25
C VAL A 169 -8.14 14.74 1.48
N ASP A 170 -8.92 14.19 0.56
CA ASP A 170 -9.43 12.83 0.64
C ASP A 170 -8.82 11.93 -0.45
N GLY A 171 -8.67 10.65 -0.12
CA GLY A 171 -8.19 9.60 -1.01
C GLY A 171 -6.68 9.36 -0.92
N GLU A 172 -6.31 8.08 -0.78
CA GLU A 172 -4.94 7.57 -0.63
C GLU A 172 -3.97 8.19 -1.66
N LEU A 173 -4.36 8.14 -2.94
CA LEU A 173 -3.55 8.62 -4.05
C LEU A 173 -3.46 10.16 -4.09
N THR A 174 -4.55 10.86 -3.79
CA THR A 174 -4.58 12.33 -3.76
C THR A 174 -3.67 12.86 -2.65
N ILE A 175 -3.74 12.23 -1.47
CA ILE A 175 -2.88 12.53 -0.33
C ILE A 175 -1.40 12.37 -0.71
N ARG A 176 -1.03 11.24 -1.32
CA ARG A 176 0.36 11.00 -1.75
C ARG A 176 0.84 12.03 -2.76
N ARG A 177 0.00 12.34 -3.76
CA ARG A 177 0.32 13.32 -4.81
C ARG A 177 0.49 14.74 -4.25
N LEU A 178 -0.27 15.12 -3.24
CA LEU A 178 -0.14 16.43 -2.59
C LEU A 178 1.28 16.64 -2.04
N PHE A 179 1.84 15.62 -1.41
CA PHE A 179 3.14 15.67 -0.75
C PHE A 179 4.29 15.20 -1.66
N GLY A 180 4.21 15.49 -2.97
CA GLY A 180 5.29 15.15 -3.91
C GLY A 180 5.40 13.67 -4.26
N ASN A 181 4.28 12.95 -4.32
CA ASN A 181 4.21 11.51 -4.58
C ASN A 181 4.90 10.66 -3.51
N LEU A 182 4.49 10.84 -2.25
CA LEU A 182 4.92 9.93 -1.18
C LEU A 182 4.72 8.46 -1.60
N ARG A 183 5.63 7.60 -1.15
CA ARG A 183 5.61 6.15 -1.45
C ARG A 183 4.24 5.53 -1.13
N SER A 184 3.59 6.02 -0.08
CA SER A 184 2.42 5.40 0.54
C SER A 184 1.71 6.43 1.42
N SER A 185 0.40 6.29 1.67
CA SER A 185 -0.29 7.09 2.71
C SER A 185 -0.28 6.45 4.12
N MET A 186 0.41 5.32 4.31
CA MET A 186 0.65 4.72 5.63
C MET A 186 1.76 5.47 6.34
N PHE A 187 1.42 6.54 7.05
CA PHE A 187 2.35 7.33 7.83
C PHE A 187 1.70 7.96 9.05
N VAL A 188 2.53 8.35 10.01
CA VAL A 188 2.21 9.38 11.01
C VAL A 188 2.97 10.66 10.70
N ILE A 189 2.45 11.79 11.19
CA ILE A 189 3.01 13.11 10.96
C ILE A 189 3.55 13.63 12.29
N GLU A 190 4.80 14.05 12.29
CA GLU A 190 5.44 14.71 13.42
C GLU A 190 5.81 16.13 13.00
N GLU A 191 5.34 17.11 13.77
CA GLU A 191 5.72 18.50 13.58
C GLU A 191 7.12 18.75 14.15
N THR A 192 7.93 19.47 13.39
CA THR A 192 9.24 19.97 13.85
C THR A 192 9.32 21.48 13.60
N PRO A 193 10.27 22.21 14.24
CA PRO A 193 10.39 23.65 14.05
C PRO A 193 10.61 24.09 12.59
N THR A 194 11.19 23.24 11.75
CA THR A 194 11.58 23.57 10.38
C THR A 194 10.84 22.78 9.30
N ALA A 195 10.20 21.66 9.66
CA ALA A 195 9.61 20.74 8.70
C ALA A 195 8.43 19.94 9.28
N TRP A 196 7.66 19.33 8.38
CA TRP A 196 6.69 18.27 8.70
C TRP A 196 7.33 16.93 8.35
N ARG A 197 7.55 16.08 9.37
CA ARG A 197 8.18 14.77 9.22
C ARG A 197 7.13 13.69 9.11
N PHE A 198 7.23 12.88 8.07
CA PHE A 198 6.37 11.74 7.80
C PHE A 198 7.14 10.46 8.10
N VAL A 199 6.74 9.75 9.15
CA VAL A 199 7.27 8.41 9.45
C VAL A 199 6.29 7.41 8.89
N GLY A 200 6.71 6.62 7.91
CA GLY A 200 5.81 5.82 7.09
C GLY A 200 6.36 4.45 6.70
N GLY A 201 5.51 3.70 6.01
CA GLY A 201 5.82 2.36 5.55
C GLY A 201 5.11 1.99 4.27
N GLY A 202 5.66 1.00 3.57
CA GLY A 202 5.11 0.49 2.32
C GLY A 202 5.29 1.42 1.11
N TYR A 203 4.93 0.88 -0.06
CA TYR A 203 4.95 1.55 -1.34
C TYR A 203 3.83 1.03 -2.24
N GLY A 204 2.93 1.93 -2.61
CA GLY A 204 1.77 1.67 -3.44
C GLY A 204 0.49 1.72 -2.61
N HIS A 205 -0.61 1.31 -3.23
CA HIS A 205 -1.94 1.47 -2.65
C HIS A 205 -2.26 0.51 -1.49
N GLY A 206 -1.54 -0.62 -1.37
CA GLY A 206 -1.69 -1.54 -0.24
C GLY A 206 -2.78 -2.60 -0.40
N VAL A 207 -3.60 -2.55 -1.45
CA VAL A 207 -4.68 -3.53 -1.69
C VAL A 207 -4.16 -4.73 -2.47
N GLY A 208 -4.68 -5.92 -2.18
CA GLY A 208 -4.33 -7.17 -2.87
C GLY A 208 -2.88 -7.59 -2.60
N MET A 209 -2.20 -8.07 -3.63
CA MET A 209 -0.88 -8.70 -3.46
C MET A 209 0.27 -7.72 -3.29
N SER A 210 1.02 -7.86 -2.20
CA SER A 210 2.32 -7.20 -2.00
C SER A 210 3.39 -7.97 -2.78
N GLN A 211 4.06 -7.33 -3.75
CA GLN A 211 5.09 -7.99 -4.57
C GLN A 211 6.26 -8.47 -3.72
N TYR A 212 6.77 -7.61 -2.84
CA TYR A 212 7.82 -8.01 -1.91
C TYR A 212 7.31 -8.97 -0.85
N GLY A 213 6.04 -8.90 -0.46
CA GLY A 213 5.50 -9.88 0.46
C GLY A 213 5.40 -11.29 -0.16
N ALA A 214 4.97 -11.38 -1.42
CA ALA A 214 5.02 -12.61 -2.20
C ALA A 214 6.46 -13.17 -2.32
N MET A 215 7.46 -12.31 -2.52
CA MET A 215 8.87 -12.72 -2.49
C MET A 215 9.26 -13.29 -1.12
N GLY A 216 8.92 -12.61 -0.03
CA GLY A 216 9.22 -13.07 1.33
C GLY A 216 8.53 -14.40 1.67
N MET A 217 7.28 -14.59 1.23
CA MET A 217 6.58 -15.88 1.34
C MET A 217 7.28 -16.98 0.54
N ALA A 218 7.73 -16.69 -0.68
CA ALA A 218 8.46 -17.64 -1.52
C ALA A 218 9.82 -18.04 -0.91
N GLU A 219 10.55 -17.10 -0.32
CA GLU A 219 11.78 -17.37 0.45
C GLU A 219 11.51 -18.28 1.67
N MET A 220 10.30 -18.21 2.24
CA MET A 220 9.83 -19.12 3.29
C MET A 220 9.22 -20.43 2.76
N GLY A 221 9.40 -20.73 1.48
CA GLY A 221 8.97 -21.99 0.85
C GLY A 221 7.49 -22.07 0.48
N LYS A 222 6.75 -20.96 0.54
CA LYS A 222 5.34 -20.94 0.09
C LYS A 222 5.28 -20.98 -1.43
N ASN A 223 4.36 -21.78 -1.96
CA ASN A 223 4.11 -21.85 -3.41
C ASN A 223 3.16 -20.74 -3.88
N ALA A 224 3.00 -20.59 -5.20
CA ALA A 224 2.16 -19.54 -5.80
C ALA A 224 0.68 -19.60 -5.33
N VAL A 225 0.11 -20.80 -5.17
CA VAL A 225 -1.28 -20.95 -4.73
C VAL A 225 -1.45 -20.47 -3.28
N GLN A 226 -0.50 -20.80 -2.40
CA GLN A 226 -0.49 -20.33 -1.02
C GLN A 226 -0.30 -18.82 -0.92
N ILE A 227 0.57 -18.25 -1.75
CA ILE A 227 0.80 -16.80 -1.83
C ILE A 227 -0.48 -16.09 -2.28
N LEU A 228 -1.12 -16.56 -3.35
CA LEU A 228 -2.35 -15.97 -3.86
C LEU A 228 -3.50 -16.10 -2.85
N GLY A 229 -3.62 -17.25 -2.17
CA GLY A 229 -4.64 -17.46 -1.14
C GLY A 229 -4.47 -16.57 0.10
N HIS A 230 -3.24 -16.15 0.41
CA HIS A 230 -2.98 -15.15 1.47
C HIS A 230 -3.51 -13.77 1.07
N TYR A 231 -3.19 -13.30 -0.13
CA TYR A 231 -3.55 -11.93 -0.55
C TYR A 231 -4.98 -11.76 -1.06
N TYR A 232 -5.59 -12.82 -1.58
CA TYR A 232 -6.91 -12.80 -2.20
C TYR A 232 -7.84 -13.78 -1.47
N LEU A 233 -8.57 -13.27 -0.47
CA LEU A 233 -9.32 -14.13 0.46
C LEU A 233 -10.41 -14.93 -0.24
N GLY A 234 -10.43 -16.24 0.03
CA GLY A 234 -11.41 -17.17 -0.55
C GLY A 234 -11.25 -17.39 -2.06
N ALA A 235 -10.17 -16.87 -2.66
CA ALA A 235 -9.88 -17.09 -4.05
C ALA A 235 -9.20 -18.43 -4.29
N ARG A 236 -9.43 -19.02 -5.46
CA ARG A 236 -8.82 -20.28 -5.90
C ARG A 236 -8.22 -20.14 -7.29
N VAL A 237 -7.09 -20.82 -7.48
CA VAL A 237 -6.43 -20.90 -8.78
C VAL A 237 -7.07 -22.03 -9.56
N GLU A 238 -7.62 -21.73 -10.73
CA GLU A 238 -8.15 -22.72 -11.66
C GLU A 238 -7.44 -22.64 -13.00
N LYS A 239 -7.40 -23.77 -13.72
CA LYS A 239 -6.81 -23.85 -15.05
C LYS A 239 -7.92 -23.91 -16.09
N LEU A 240 -7.97 -22.92 -16.97
CA LEU A 240 -8.94 -22.83 -18.07
C LEU A 240 -8.52 -23.62 -19.31
N TYR A 241 -7.21 -23.74 -19.58
CA TYR A 241 -6.66 -24.44 -20.76
C TYR A 241 -5.19 -24.82 -20.57
#